data_AF-A0A927DJ45-F1
#
_entry.id   AF-A0A927DJ45-F1
#
_cell.length_a   1.000
_cell.length_b   1.000
_cell.length_c   1.000
_cell.angle_alpha   90.00
_cell.angle_beta   90.00
_cell.angle_gamma   90.00
#
_symmetry.space_group_name_H-M   'P 1'
#
loop_
_entity.id
_entity.type
_entity.pdbx_description
1 polymer ?
#
loop_
_entity_poly.entity_id
_entity_poly.type
_entity_poly.pdbx_seq_one_letter_code
_entity_poly.pdbx_strand_id
1 'polypeptide(L)'
;MKKQIQPRTLELKYDDNGKPSWRSCPSHKNIKVRGGCDLPPHLPGLIILFHGVNSTGEWYQNAEESLCKGLNDRLGLNGSQFELKPNKYSTDCEKEEGKSNSSPSPLARRKLIENSERSPIIRFYWGYSSVRAEEDKYIIPLANADGEDYHEMKRTGIKQDDIQKKGPYIWGGGPFQNGTNNLHSLWSDYGFDENLAGISGAKLQYLNEDKDRL
;
A
#
# COMPACT_ATOMS: atom_id res chain seq x y z
N MET A 1 3.25 -55.90 22.73
CA MET A 1 3.17 -54.47 22.34
C MET A 1 3.76 -54.30 20.95
N LYS A 2 2.97 -53.91 19.94
CA LYS A 2 3.51 -53.64 18.58
C LYS A 2 4.26 -52.31 18.62
N LYS A 3 5.58 -52.31 18.39
CA LYS A 3 6.37 -51.09 18.18
C LYS A 3 5.75 -50.30 17.02
N GLN A 4 5.14 -49.16 17.33
CA GLN A 4 4.66 -48.23 16.31
C GLN A 4 5.90 -47.63 15.64
N ILE A 5 6.14 -48.00 14.38
CA ILE A 5 7.29 -47.49 13.62
C ILE A 5 6.95 -46.05 13.23
N GLN A 6 7.69 -45.10 13.79
CA GLN A 6 7.61 -43.68 13.43
C GLN A 6 7.95 -43.53 11.94
N PRO A 7 7.09 -42.90 11.12
CA PRO A 7 7.39 -42.65 9.72
C PRO A 7 8.57 -41.67 9.58
N ARG A 8 9.37 -41.83 8.53
CA ARG A 8 10.43 -40.86 8.21
C ARG A 8 9.80 -39.63 7.58
N THR A 9 10.00 -38.44 8.15
CA THR A 9 9.59 -37.19 7.49
C THR A 9 10.36 -37.00 6.19
N LEU A 10 9.64 -36.84 5.08
CA LEU A 10 10.21 -36.58 3.78
C LEU A 10 10.51 -35.09 3.64
N GLU A 11 11.58 -34.77 2.90
CA GLU A 11 11.94 -33.40 2.56
C GLU A 11 10.88 -32.79 1.63
N LEU A 12 10.39 -31.60 1.97
CA LEU A 12 9.47 -30.81 1.16
C LEU A 12 10.24 -30.04 0.09
N LYS A 13 9.86 -30.21 -1.19
CA LYS A 13 10.42 -29.46 -2.32
C LYS A 13 9.30 -28.76 -3.08
N TYR A 14 9.54 -27.50 -3.45
CA TYR A 14 8.65 -26.74 -4.31
C TYR A 14 9.15 -26.78 -5.76
N ASP A 15 8.23 -26.83 -6.71
CA ASP A 15 8.53 -26.51 -8.11
C ASP A 15 8.46 -24.99 -8.35
N ASP A 16 8.76 -24.56 -9.58
CA ASP A 16 8.74 -23.15 -9.98
C ASP A 16 7.34 -22.50 -9.85
N ASN A 17 6.29 -23.31 -9.77
CA ASN A 17 4.90 -22.87 -9.59
C ASN A 17 4.48 -22.89 -8.11
N GLY A 18 5.39 -23.17 -7.17
CA GLY A 18 5.11 -23.26 -5.75
C GLY A 18 4.32 -24.50 -5.34
N LYS A 19 4.24 -25.54 -6.17
CA LYS A 19 3.56 -26.79 -5.84
C LYS A 19 4.47 -27.67 -4.96
N PRO A 20 3.98 -28.13 -3.80
CA PRO A 20 4.78 -28.98 -2.92
C PRO A 20 4.87 -30.41 -3.44
N SER A 21 6.05 -31.01 -3.31
CA SER A 21 6.35 -32.38 -3.69
C SER A 21 7.27 -33.06 -2.68
N TRP A 22 7.16 -34.39 -2.59
CA TRP A 22 7.99 -35.23 -1.73
C TRP A 22 8.48 -36.43 -2.53
N ARG A 23 9.72 -36.87 -2.27
CA ARG A 23 10.29 -38.05 -2.92
C ARG A 23 10.65 -39.09 -1.87
N SER A 24 10.22 -40.33 -2.09
CA SER A 24 10.62 -41.49 -1.32
C SER A 24 11.13 -42.59 -2.25
N CYS A 25 12.03 -43.44 -1.74
CA CYS A 25 12.52 -44.61 -2.44
C CYS A 25 12.31 -45.87 -1.58
N PRO A 26 11.94 -47.00 -2.21
CA PRO A 26 11.79 -48.25 -1.49
C PRO A 26 13.14 -48.75 -0.96
N SER A 27 13.12 -49.36 0.23
CA SER A 27 14.27 -50.07 0.77
C SER A 27 14.43 -51.42 0.06
N HIS A 28 15.67 -51.80 -0.25
CA HIS A 28 16.02 -53.10 -0.83
C HIS A 28 15.58 -54.30 0.03
N LYS A 29 15.26 -54.08 1.32
CA LYS A 29 14.77 -55.13 2.24
C LYS A 29 13.24 -55.26 2.27
N ASN A 30 12.51 -54.57 1.39
CA ASN A 30 11.03 -54.52 1.40
C ASN A 30 10.46 -54.16 2.80
N ILE A 31 11.25 -53.41 3.58
CA ILE A 31 10.81 -52.87 4.86
C ILE A 31 9.75 -51.83 4.51
N LYS A 32 8.61 -51.87 5.21
CA LYS A 32 7.49 -50.94 5.07
C LYS A 32 7.90 -49.52 5.48
N VAL A 33 8.77 -48.88 4.69
CA VAL A 33 9.20 -47.50 4.89
C VAL A 33 8.02 -46.62 4.53
N ARG A 34 7.40 -46.05 5.56
CA ARG A 34 6.37 -45.02 5.38
C ARG A 34 7.05 -43.67 5.48
N GLY A 35 6.93 -42.88 4.41
CA GLY A 35 7.29 -41.47 4.42
C GLY A 35 6.14 -40.65 4.97
N GLY A 36 6.39 -39.84 5.98
CA GLY A 36 5.47 -38.78 6.39
C GLY A 36 5.64 -37.58 5.47
N CYS A 37 4.53 -37.06 4.95
CA CYS A 37 4.49 -35.83 4.17
C CYS A 37 3.74 -34.78 4.98
N ASP A 38 4.46 -33.78 5.48
CA ASP A 38 3.83 -32.64 6.13
C ASP A 38 3.40 -31.64 5.06
N LEU A 39 2.09 -31.50 4.86
CA LEU A 39 1.53 -30.55 3.91
C LEU A 39 1.84 -29.13 4.40
N PRO A 40 2.43 -28.25 3.57
CA PRO A 40 2.59 -26.86 3.96
C PRO A 40 1.21 -26.21 4.16
N PRO A 41 1.11 -25.24 5.09
CA PRO A 41 -0.14 -24.52 5.29
C PRO A 41 -0.54 -23.80 4.00
N HIS A 42 -1.85 -23.74 3.75
CA HIS A 42 -2.37 -22.91 2.67
C HIS A 42 -2.10 -21.44 3.00
N LEU A 43 -1.17 -20.83 2.28
CA LEU A 43 -0.96 -19.39 2.37
C LEU A 43 -2.20 -18.66 1.86
N PRO A 44 -2.52 -17.49 2.43
CA PRO A 44 -3.61 -16.67 1.91
C PRO A 44 -3.33 -16.31 0.45
N GLY A 45 -4.41 -16.12 -0.31
CA GLY A 45 -4.32 -15.59 -1.67
C GLY A 45 -3.76 -14.18 -1.71
N LEU A 46 -3.68 -13.64 -2.92
CA LEU A 46 -3.22 -12.27 -3.15
C LEU A 46 -4.33 -11.26 -2.84
N ILE A 47 -4.00 -10.22 -2.08
CA ILE A 47 -4.89 -9.15 -1.67
C ILE A 47 -4.38 -7.86 -2.33
N ILE A 48 -5.25 -7.13 -3.04
CA ILE A 48 -4.88 -5.84 -3.63
C ILE A 48 -5.70 -4.76 -2.95
N LEU A 49 -5.03 -3.80 -2.32
CA LEU A 49 -5.66 -2.62 -1.76
C LEU A 49 -5.79 -1.56 -2.86
N PHE A 50 -7.00 -1.08 -3.06
CA PHE A 50 -7.34 0.02 -3.96
C PHE A 50 -8.03 1.13 -3.15
N HIS A 51 -7.52 2.35 -3.25
CA HIS A 51 -8.05 3.50 -2.53
C HIS A 51 -9.18 4.13 -3.35
N GLY A 52 -10.12 4.75 -2.64
CA GLY A 52 -11.21 5.48 -3.28
C GLY A 52 -10.75 6.83 -3.84
N VAL A 53 -11.68 7.53 -4.48
CA VAL A 53 -11.49 8.89 -5.02
C VAL A 53 -11.09 9.92 -3.95
N ASN A 54 -11.55 9.72 -2.70
CA ASN A 54 -11.34 10.67 -1.60
C ASN A 54 -10.20 10.27 -0.66
N SER A 55 -9.40 9.29 -1.05
CA SER A 55 -8.27 8.78 -0.28
C SER A 55 -7.05 8.73 -1.18
N THR A 56 -5.88 8.81 -0.58
CA THR A 56 -4.58 8.66 -1.24
C THR A 56 -3.91 7.34 -0.87
N GLY A 57 -4.65 6.46 -0.20
CA GLY A 57 -4.14 5.19 0.35
C GLY A 57 -3.39 5.37 1.68
N GLU A 58 -3.65 6.46 2.42
CA GLU A 58 -3.05 6.75 3.73
C GLU A 58 -3.24 5.61 4.75
N TRP A 59 -4.33 4.85 4.63
CA TRP A 59 -4.67 3.75 5.53
C TRP A 59 -3.97 2.42 5.20
N TYR A 60 -3.29 2.31 4.04
CA TYR A 60 -2.76 1.04 3.57
C TYR A 60 -1.74 0.40 4.52
N GLN A 61 -0.87 1.19 5.15
CA GLN A 61 0.11 0.66 6.09
C GLN A 61 -0.58 -0.02 7.27
N ASN A 62 -1.50 0.70 7.93
CA ASN A 62 -2.24 0.18 9.08
C ASN A 62 -3.06 -1.06 8.72
N ALA A 63 -3.67 -1.07 7.53
CA ALA A 63 -4.44 -2.22 7.04
C ALA A 63 -3.55 -3.42 6.74
N GLU A 64 -2.38 -3.23 6.10
CA GLU A 64 -1.44 -4.31 5.82
C GLU A 64 -0.89 -4.93 7.10
N GLU A 65 -0.46 -4.12 8.06
CA GLU A 65 0.01 -4.58 9.37
C GLU A 65 -1.07 -5.40 10.09
N SER A 66 -2.30 -4.87 10.13
CA SER A 66 -3.43 -5.53 10.81
C SER A 66 -3.86 -6.82 10.11
N LEU A 67 -3.87 -6.85 8.78
CA LEU A 67 -4.22 -8.03 8.00
C LEU A 67 -3.17 -9.13 8.15
N CYS A 68 -1.87 -8.80 8.03
CA CYS A 68 -0.80 -9.76 8.26
C CYS A 68 -0.89 -10.38 9.65
N LYS A 69 -1.09 -9.54 10.69
CA LYS A 69 -1.27 -10.00 12.07
C LYS A 69 -2.48 -10.94 12.21
N GLY A 70 -3.66 -10.51 11.75
CA GLY A 70 -4.89 -11.30 11.87
C GLY A 70 -4.85 -12.59 11.08
N LEU A 71 -4.21 -12.62 9.91
CA LEU A 71 -4.03 -13.82 9.11
C LEU A 71 -3.04 -14.79 9.77
N ASN A 72 -1.94 -14.29 10.33
CA ASN A 72 -1.00 -15.15 11.09
C ASN A 72 -1.68 -15.79 12.29
N ASP A 73 -2.48 -15.03 13.04
CA ASP A 73 -3.25 -15.55 14.17
C ASP A 73 -4.26 -16.61 13.73
N ARG A 74 -5.04 -16.32 12.68
CA ARG A 74 -6.08 -17.22 12.16
C ARG A 74 -5.53 -18.53 11.59
N LEU A 75 -4.38 -18.46 10.91
CA LEU A 75 -3.76 -19.60 10.23
C LEU A 75 -2.70 -20.29 11.10
N GLY A 76 -2.43 -19.80 12.30
CA GLY A 76 -1.42 -20.35 13.21
C GLY A 76 0.02 -20.23 12.68
N LEU A 77 0.32 -19.15 11.94
CA LEU A 77 1.61 -18.95 11.28
C LEU A 77 2.64 -18.23 12.15
N ASN A 78 2.24 -17.68 13.31
CA ASN A 78 3.11 -16.95 14.22
C ASN A 78 4.35 -17.76 14.61
N GLY A 79 5.54 -17.19 14.43
CA GLY A 79 6.82 -17.85 14.71
C GLY A 79 7.17 -19.02 13.78
N SER A 80 6.37 -19.28 12.74
CA SER A 80 6.69 -20.26 11.70
C SER A 80 7.53 -19.62 10.59
N GLN A 81 8.16 -20.46 9.77
CA GLN A 81 8.85 -20.01 8.54
C GLN A 81 7.91 -19.41 7.48
N PHE A 82 6.59 -19.52 7.68
CA PHE A 82 5.53 -19.04 6.79
C PHE A 82 4.82 -17.81 7.33
N GLU A 83 5.34 -17.21 8.42
CA GLU A 83 4.79 -15.99 9.00
C GLU A 83 4.74 -14.86 7.97
N LEU A 84 3.55 -14.28 7.81
CA LEU A 84 3.29 -13.15 6.94
C LEU A 84 3.84 -11.88 7.57
N LYS A 85 4.53 -11.08 6.78
CA LYS A 85 5.17 -9.85 7.23
C LYS A 85 4.74 -8.70 6.32
N PRO A 86 4.37 -7.53 6.86
CA PRO A 86 4.02 -6.38 6.04
C PRO A 86 5.26 -5.87 5.29
N ASN A 87 5.05 -5.33 4.09
CA ASN A 87 6.07 -4.58 3.35
C ASN A 87 6.24 -3.18 3.94
N LYS A 88 7.46 -2.62 3.84
CA LYS A 88 7.73 -1.22 4.21
C LYS A 88 8.08 -0.37 3.00
N TYR A 89 7.44 0.79 2.91
CA TYR A 89 7.63 1.76 1.85
C TYR A 89 8.24 3.06 2.38
N SER A 90 8.89 3.83 1.50
CA SER A 90 9.57 5.09 1.85
C SER A 90 8.67 6.20 2.40
N THR A 91 7.36 6.07 2.23
CA THR A 91 6.37 7.02 2.74
C THR A 91 5.71 6.53 4.02
N ASP A 92 6.01 5.31 4.46
CA ASP A 92 5.47 4.79 5.71
C ASP A 92 6.06 5.62 6.85
N CYS A 93 5.19 6.12 7.73
CA CYS A 93 5.65 6.95 8.82
C CYS A 93 6.40 6.06 9.82
N GLU A 94 7.71 6.27 9.95
CA GLU A 94 8.41 5.84 11.15
C GLU A 94 7.81 6.67 12.29
N LYS A 95 7.07 6.02 13.18
CA LYS A 95 6.67 6.63 14.46
C LYS A 95 7.91 6.79 15.33
N GLU A 96 8.86 7.63 14.93
CA GLU A 96 9.91 8.09 15.83
C GLU A 96 9.35 9.28 16.62
N GLU A 97 9.10 9.04 17.92
CA GLU A 97 8.75 10.10 18.86
C GLU A 97 9.85 11.18 18.85
N GLY A 98 9.54 12.37 18.33
CA GLY A 98 10.35 13.57 18.52
C GLY A 98 11.05 14.18 17.30
N LYS A 99 10.85 13.69 16.06
CA LYS A 99 11.24 14.43 14.85
C LYS A 99 10.03 15.12 14.24
N SER A 100 10.22 16.34 13.73
CA SER A 100 9.18 17.05 13.00
C SER A 100 8.77 16.23 11.79
N ASN A 101 7.58 15.62 11.87
CA ASN A 101 6.98 14.81 10.82
C ASN A 101 6.67 15.71 9.62
N SER A 102 7.67 15.94 8.76
CA SER A 102 7.41 16.17 7.34
C SER A 102 6.91 14.83 6.82
N SER A 103 5.64 14.50 7.08
CA SER A 103 4.99 13.35 6.46
C SER A 103 5.21 13.50 4.96
N PRO A 104 5.90 12.55 4.31
CA PRO A 104 6.09 12.59 2.87
C PRO A 104 4.73 12.80 2.22
N SER A 105 4.66 13.69 1.23
CA SER A 105 3.41 13.95 0.52
C SER A 105 2.72 12.62 0.18
N PRO A 106 1.41 12.45 0.44
CA PRO A 106 0.70 11.21 0.11
C PRO A 106 0.74 10.87 -1.39
N LEU A 107 1.17 11.82 -2.23
CA LEU A 107 1.33 11.67 -3.67
C LEU A 107 2.79 11.39 -4.07
N ALA A 108 3.73 11.42 -3.13
CA ALA A 108 5.12 11.12 -3.39
C ALA A 108 5.30 9.66 -3.83
N ARG A 109 6.28 9.45 -4.70
CA ARG A 109 6.65 8.13 -5.19
C ARG A 109 7.11 7.27 -4.02
N ARG A 110 6.49 6.11 -3.90
CA ARG A 110 6.76 5.14 -2.86
C ARG A 110 7.78 4.14 -3.37
N LYS A 111 8.92 4.03 -2.68
CA LYS A 111 9.92 3.00 -2.93
C LYS A 111 9.76 1.91 -1.89
N LEU A 112 9.78 0.65 -2.32
CA LEU A 112 9.83 -0.48 -1.42
C LEU A 112 11.21 -0.49 -0.75
N ILE A 113 11.25 -0.25 0.57
CA ILE A 113 12.48 -0.25 1.37
C ILE A 113 12.78 -1.68 1.82
N GLU A 114 11.76 -2.35 2.35
CA GLU A 114 11.88 -3.71 2.87
C GLU A 114 10.83 -4.57 2.18
N ASN A 115 11.30 -5.43 1.27
CA ASN A 115 10.47 -6.48 0.69
C ASN A 115 10.44 -7.65 1.66
N SER A 116 9.31 -7.84 2.32
CA SER A 116 9.13 -8.96 3.24
C SER A 116 9.08 -10.31 2.53
N GLU A 117 8.86 -10.33 1.21
CA GLU A 117 8.59 -11.49 0.34
C GLU A 117 7.40 -12.37 0.80
N ARG A 118 6.73 -11.97 1.89
CA ARG A 118 5.70 -12.73 2.60
C ARG A 118 4.46 -11.90 2.90
N SER A 119 4.42 -10.65 2.47
CA SER A 119 3.17 -9.89 2.47
C SER A 119 2.25 -10.44 1.37
N PRO A 120 1.01 -10.82 1.69
CA PRO A 120 0.02 -11.16 0.67
C PRO A 120 -0.57 -9.92 -0.01
N ILE A 121 -0.14 -8.71 0.38
CA ILE A 121 -0.80 -7.45 0.04
C ILE A 121 0.00 -6.66 -1.00
N ILE A 122 -0.71 -6.23 -2.04
CA ILE A 122 -0.26 -5.26 -3.04
C ILE A 122 -1.00 -3.95 -2.81
N ARG A 123 -0.25 -2.89 -2.50
CA ARG A 123 -0.77 -1.52 -2.40
C ARG A 123 -0.85 -0.92 -3.80
N PHE A 124 -2.06 -0.78 -4.35
CA PHE A 124 -2.27 -0.16 -5.66
C PHE A 124 -2.66 1.31 -5.49
N TYR A 125 -1.97 2.20 -6.20
CA TYR A 125 -2.25 3.63 -6.19
C TYR A 125 -2.64 4.08 -7.59
N TRP A 126 -3.62 4.98 -7.66
CA TRP A 126 -4.11 5.51 -8.92
C TRP A 126 -4.34 7.00 -8.83
N GLY A 127 -4.39 7.65 -9.99
CA GLY A 127 -4.63 9.07 -10.10
C GLY A 127 -4.88 9.50 -11.53
N TYR A 128 -5.45 10.69 -11.68
CA TYR A 128 -5.68 11.32 -12.97
C TYR A 128 -4.55 12.29 -13.31
N SER A 129 -3.99 12.20 -14.50
CA SER A 129 -3.04 13.20 -15.02
C SER A 129 -3.77 14.11 -16.00
N SER A 130 -3.55 15.42 -15.91
CA SER A 130 -3.94 16.32 -16.99
C SER A 130 -3.13 16.04 -18.25
N VAL A 131 -3.68 16.43 -19.40
CA VAL A 131 -2.88 16.56 -20.63
C VAL A 131 -1.84 17.65 -20.40
N ARG A 132 -0.64 17.46 -20.96
CA ARG A 132 0.44 18.44 -20.85
C ARG A 132 -0.01 19.80 -21.38
N ALA A 133 0.28 20.86 -20.61
CA ALA A 133 -0.15 22.25 -20.83
C ALA A 133 -1.64 22.54 -20.56
N GLU A 134 -2.44 21.54 -20.13
CA GLU A 134 -3.82 21.73 -19.64
C GLU A 134 -3.91 21.62 -18.11
N GLU A 135 -2.80 21.70 -17.38
CA GLU A 135 -2.76 21.63 -15.90
C GLU A 135 -3.61 22.73 -15.24
N ASP A 136 -3.72 23.90 -15.89
CA ASP A 136 -4.49 25.05 -15.40
C ASP A 136 -5.99 24.99 -15.74
N LYS A 137 -6.43 23.99 -16.51
CA LYS A 137 -7.82 23.89 -17.00
C LYS A 137 -8.82 23.69 -15.86
N TYR A 138 -8.39 23.00 -14.81
CA TYR A 138 -9.19 22.73 -13.62
C TYR A 138 -8.40 23.08 -12.37
N ILE A 139 -9.06 23.67 -11.38
CA ILE A 139 -8.46 23.98 -10.09
C ILE A 139 -8.51 22.71 -9.22
N ILE A 140 -7.65 21.76 -9.56
CA ILE A 140 -7.49 20.49 -8.81
C ILE A 140 -6.06 20.40 -8.25
N PRO A 141 -5.88 19.77 -7.08
CA PRO A 141 -4.56 19.54 -6.50
C PRO A 141 -3.79 18.59 -7.41
N LEU A 142 -2.62 19.06 -7.84
CA LEU A 142 -1.75 18.38 -8.79
C LEU A 142 -0.37 18.29 -8.18
N ALA A 143 0.12 17.08 -7.95
CA ALA A 143 1.47 16.86 -7.43
C ALA A 143 2.30 16.08 -8.45
N ASN A 144 3.60 16.34 -8.48
CA ASN A 144 4.53 15.50 -9.24
C ASN A 144 4.89 14.23 -8.45
N ALA A 145 5.74 13.40 -9.05
CA ALA A 145 6.21 12.17 -8.44
C ALA A 145 7.02 12.38 -7.13
N ASP A 146 7.54 13.58 -6.90
CA ASP A 146 8.26 13.92 -5.66
C ASP A 146 7.33 14.52 -4.60
N GLY A 147 6.05 14.70 -4.93
CA GLY A 147 5.03 15.25 -4.04
C GLY A 147 4.97 16.78 -4.02
N GLU A 148 5.67 17.46 -4.92
CA GLU A 148 5.64 18.92 -5.07
C GLU A 148 4.34 19.36 -5.77
N ASP A 149 3.63 20.32 -5.18
CA ASP A 149 2.37 20.86 -5.70
C ASP A 149 2.59 21.85 -6.85
N TYR A 150 1.89 21.63 -7.96
CA TYR A 150 1.96 22.45 -9.16
C TYR A 150 1.56 23.93 -8.92
N HIS A 151 0.46 24.15 -8.19
CA HIS A 151 -0.07 25.50 -7.94
C HIS A 151 0.79 26.26 -6.94
N GLU A 152 1.37 25.57 -5.96
CA GLU A 152 2.35 26.16 -5.03
C GLU A 152 3.63 26.60 -5.76
N MET A 153 4.16 25.76 -6.65
CA MET A 153 5.31 26.13 -7.49
C MET A 153 5.02 27.35 -8.36
N LYS A 154 3.79 27.48 -8.87
CA LYS A 154 3.35 28.65 -9.64
C LYS A 154 3.24 29.90 -8.76
N ARG A 155 2.64 29.79 -7.56
CA ARG A 155 2.51 30.88 -6.58
C ARG A 155 3.87 31.41 -6.10
N THR A 156 4.85 30.52 -5.93
CA THR A 156 6.22 30.88 -5.53
C THR A 156 7.04 31.53 -6.65
N GLY A 157 6.48 31.67 -7.86
CA GLY A 157 7.09 32.40 -8.97
C GLY A 157 8.05 31.56 -9.82
N ILE A 158 8.01 30.22 -9.72
CA ILE A 158 8.77 29.35 -10.62
C ILE A 158 8.20 29.50 -12.04
N LYS A 159 9.08 29.59 -13.04
CA LYS A 159 8.67 29.71 -14.43
C LYS A 159 7.91 28.47 -14.89
N GLN A 160 6.84 28.68 -15.66
CA GLN A 160 5.97 27.60 -16.18
C GLN A 160 6.76 26.50 -16.91
N ASP A 161 7.78 26.87 -17.69
CA ASP A 161 8.62 25.91 -18.42
C ASP A 161 9.41 24.98 -17.49
N ASP A 162 9.81 25.47 -16.31
CA ASP A 162 10.55 24.68 -15.33
C ASP A 162 9.62 23.81 -14.48
N ILE A 163 8.40 24.29 -14.22
CA ILE A 163 7.31 23.50 -13.63
C ILE A 163 6.98 22.33 -14.55
N GLN A 164 6.69 22.56 -15.83
CA GLN A 164 6.33 21.48 -16.77
C GLN A 164 7.42 20.39 -16.91
N LYS A 165 8.70 20.72 -16.74
CA LYS A 165 9.80 19.73 -16.75
C LYS A 165 9.76 18.79 -15.55
N LYS A 166 9.19 19.21 -14.43
CA LYS A 166 9.02 18.42 -13.20
C LYS A 166 7.79 17.52 -13.21
N GLY A 167 6.94 17.63 -14.24
CA GLY A 167 5.82 16.71 -14.45
C GLY A 167 6.27 15.26 -14.75
N PRO A 168 5.33 14.32 -14.97
CA PRO A 168 3.88 14.53 -15.05
C PRO A 168 3.26 14.89 -13.70
N TYR A 169 2.18 15.66 -13.77
CA TYR A 169 1.39 16.07 -12.61
C TYR A 169 0.17 15.18 -12.49
N ILE A 170 -0.02 14.62 -11.30
CA ILE A 170 -1.08 13.68 -11.01
C ILE A 170 -1.95 14.19 -9.87
N TRP A 171 -3.24 13.98 -10.03
CA TRP A 171 -4.21 14.03 -8.96
C TRP A 171 -4.44 12.61 -8.46
N GLY A 172 -3.81 12.23 -7.34
CA GLY A 172 -3.91 10.87 -6.78
C GLY A 172 -5.11 10.64 -5.86
N GLY A 173 -6.20 11.38 -6.06
CA GLY A 173 -7.32 11.43 -5.12
C GLY A 173 -7.07 12.37 -3.94
N GLY A 174 -7.85 12.23 -2.87
CA GLY A 174 -7.83 13.11 -1.70
C GLY A 174 -9.14 13.87 -1.54
N PRO A 175 -9.30 14.72 -0.52
CA PRO A 175 -10.58 15.30 -0.12
C PRO A 175 -11.07 16.37 -1.10
N PHE A 176 -11.46 15.93 -2.29
CA PHE A 176 -12.55 16.51 -3.02
C PHE A 176 -13.82 15.83 -2.53
N GLN A 177 -14.85 16.60 -2.24
CA GLN A 177 -16.19 16.09 -1.92
C GLN A 177 -16.88 15.50 -3.17
N ASN A 178 -16.23 14.61 -3.94
CA ASN A 178 -16.85 13.95 -5.09
C ASN A 178 -17.74 12.76 -4.70
N GLY A 179 -18.02 12.62 -3.40
CA GLY A 179 -19.15 11.85 -2.89
C GLY A 179 -20.37 12.72 -2.55
N THR A 180 -20.30 14.04 -2.74
CA THR A 180 -21.43 14.95 -2.50
C THR A 180 -22.01 15.43 -3.81
N ASN A 181 -23.32 15.45 -3.82
CA ASN A 181 -24.26 15.91 -4.83
C ASN A 181 -24.21 17.44 -5.06
N ASN A 182 -23.15 18.13 -4.62
CA ASN A 182 -23.07 19.58 -4.69
C ASN A 182 -22.29 20.04 -5.92
N LEU A 183 -22.97 20.02 -7.08
CA LEU A 183 -22.45 20.51 -8.37
C LEU A 183 -21.85 21.93 -8.27
N HIS A 184 -22.33 22.75 -7.33
CA HIS A 184 -21.86 24.13 -7.18
C HIS A 184 -20.36 24.21 -6.88
N SER A 185 -19.81 23.29 -6.07
CA SER A 185 -18.37 23.27 -5.77
C SER A 185 -17.51 22.82 -6.95
N LEU A 186 -18.09 22.13 -7.94
CA LEU A 186 -17.40 21.69 -9.17
C LEU A 186 -17.41 22.78 -10.26
N TRP A 187 -18.46 23.61 -10.29
CA TRP A 187 -18.71 24.57 -11.39
C TRP A 187 -18.71 26.04 -10.97
N SER A 188 -18.53 26.37 -9.69
CA SER A 188 -18.44 27.77 -9.26
C SER A 188 -17.04 28.33 -9.43
N ASP A 189 -16.97 29.65 -9.64
CA ASP A 189 -15.70 30.39 -9.75
C ASP A 189 -14.89 30.43 -8.44
N TYR A 190 -15.49 29.98 -7.33
CA TYR A 190 -14.87 29.89 -6.01
C TYR A 190 -14.64 28.41 -5.66
N GLY A 191 -13.39 27.96 -5.77
CA GLY A 191 -13.00 26.57 -5.44
C GLY A 191 -12.94 26.29 -3.93
N PHE A 192 -12.68 25.04 -3.58
CA PHE A 192 -12.42 24.61 -2.20
C PHE A 192 -11.13 25.25 -1.66
N ASP A 193 -11.18 25.90 -0.48
CA ASP A 193 -9.99 26.40 0.21
C ASP A 193 -9.40 25.30 1.10
N GLU A 194 -8.17 24.88 0.80
CA GLU A 194 -7.45 23.86 1.56
C GLU A 194 -6.97 24.34 2.93
N ASN A 195 -6.91 25.66 3.15
CA ASN A 195 -6.37 26.25 4.36
C ASN A 195 -7.44 26.35 5.44
N LEU A 196 -7.18 25.71 6.59
CA LEU A 196 -8.06 25.82 7.74
C LEU A 196 -8.15 27.29 8.16
N ALA A 197 -9.35 27.86 8.00
CA ALA A 197 -9.64 29.25 8.36
C ALA A 197 -8.66 30.28 7.73
N GLY A 198 -8.15 30.01 6.53
CA GLY A 198 -7.23 30.91 5.82
C GLY A 198 -5.78 30.91 6.36
N ILE A 199 -5.43 29.98 7.25
CA ILE A 199 -4.07 29.83 7.76
C ILE A 199 -3.24 29.02 6.76
N SER A 200 -2.36 29.71 6.02
CA SER A 200 -1.44 29.08 5.07
C SER A 200 -0.59 27.99 5.74
N GLY A 201 -0.67 26.76 5.25
CA GLY A 201 0.08 25.60 5.75
C GLY A 201 -0.66 24.73 6.77
N ALA A 202 -1.78 25.20 7.34
CA ALA A 202 -2.67 24.38 8.14
C ALA A 202 -3.73 23.73 7.23
N LYS A 203 -3.35 22.69 6.49
CA LYS A 203 -4.27 22.04 5.54
C LYS A 203 -5.38 21.28 6.29
N LEU A 204 -6.64 21.45 5.88
CA LEU A 204 -7.77 20.65 6.39
C LEU A 204 -7.49 19.12 6.31
N GLN A 205 -6.71 18.72 5.32
CA GLN A 205 -6.23 17.35 5.10
C GLN A 205 -5.51 16.72 6.29
N TYR A 206 -4.82 17.52 7.12
CA TYR A 206 -4.07 17.01 8.27
C TYR A 206 -4.92 16.82 9.52
N LEU A 207 -6.08 17.49 9.59
CA LEU A 207 -6.94 17.52 10.77
C LEU A 207 -8.20 16.67 10.60
N ASN A 208 -8.53 16.25 9.39
CA ASN A 208 -9.82 15.65 9.10
C ASN A 208 -9.70 14.35 8.29
N GLU A 209 -9.74 13.21 8.97
CA GLU A 209 -9.97 11.92 8.31
C GLU A 209 -11.46 11.62 8.08
N ASP A 210 -12.42 12.27 8.79
CA ASP A 210 -13.83 11.80 8.73
C ASP A 210 -14.98 12.79 9.01
N LYS A 211 -14.79 14.08 9.34
CA LYS A 211 -15.91 14.97 9.75
C LYS A 211 -16.49 15.93 8.71
N ASP A 212 -15.88 16.14 7.55
CA ASP A 212 -16.43 17.05 6.51
C ASP A 212 -16.90 16.32 5.23
N ARG A 213 -17.55 15.16 5.40
CA ARG A 213 -18.21 14.43 4.30
C ARG A 213 -19.62 14.96 3.95
N LEU A 214 -19.95 16.20 4.31
CA LEU A 214 -21.21 16.87 3.98
C LEU A 214 -20.97 18.19 3.24
#